data_AF-A0A1F3ZHQ7-F1
#
_entry.id   AF-A0A1F3ZHQ7-F1
#
_cell.length_a   1.000
_cell.length_b   1.000
_cell.length_c   1.000
_cell.angle_alpha   90.00
_cell.angle_beta   90.00
_cell.angle_gamma   90.00
#
_symmetry.space_group_name_H-M   'P 1'
#
loop_
_entity.id
_entity.type
_entity.pdbx_description
1 polymer ?
#
loop_
_entity_poly.entity_id
_entity_poly.type
_entity_poly.pdbx_seq_one_letter_code
_entity_poly.pdbx_strand_id
1 'polypeptide(L)'
;MSFNLTLIAQAVAFALFIWFTVRFVWPPLLRAIEARQKSIADGLAAADEGRRSLETSTRQASDAVRSARERAAEIVAQAEKRTAQMVEEAKVAAKDEGLREKAAAKAEIEQEVSRAREQLREQVATLAVAGAEKILRREVDARAHAELLEGIKRQL
;
A
#
# COMPACT_ATOMS: atom_id res chain seq x y z
N MET A 1 -99.29 16.87 54.17
CA MET A 1 -99.00 16.33 52.82
C MET A 1 -98.58 14.89 52.99
N SER A 2 -99.38 13.95 52.51
CA SER A 2 -99.13 12.52 52.63
C SER A 2 -97.84 12.15 51.89
N PHE A 3 -96.98 11.36 52.53
CA PHE A 3 -95.91 10.66 51.83
C PHE A 3 -96.56 9.73 50.80
N ASN A 4 -96.59 10.15 49.54
CA ASN A 4 -97.20 9.42 48.46
C ASN A 4 -96.18 8.41 47.91
N LEU A 5 -96.64 7.19 47.59
CA LEU A 5 -95.87 6.09 46.99
C LEU A 5 -95.02 6.55 45.77
N THR A 6 -95.49 7.59 45.07
CA THR A 6 -94.81 8.21 43.93
C THR A 6 -93.43 8.77 44.28
N LEU A 7 -93.23 9.32 45.48
CA LEU A 7 -91.95 9.89 45.90
C LEU A 7 -90.90 8.80 46.17
N ILE A 8 -91.33 7.67 46.74
CA ILE A 8 -90.48 6.48 46.93
C ILE A 8 -90.13 5.86 45.57
N ALA A 9 -91.12 5.70 44.68
CA ALA A 9 -90.89 5.18 43.33
C ALA A 9 -89.93 6.07 42.52
N GLN A 10 -90.06 7.39 42.62
CA GLN A 10 -89.15 8.34 41.98
C GLN A 10 -87.73 8.26 42.56
N ALA A 11 -87.58 8.10 43.88
CA ALA A 11 -86.27 7.91 44.52
C ALA A 11 -85.59 6.62 44.06
N VAL A 12 -86.33 5.52 43.96
CA VAL A 12 -85.80 4.23 43.47
C VAL A 12 -85.41 4.33 41.98
N ALA A 13 -86.24 4.97 41.15
CA ALA A 13 -85.92 5.20 39.74
C ALA A 13 -84.67 6.08 39.58
N PHE A 14 -84.52 7.12 40.40
CA PHE A 14 -83.33 7.98 40.39
C PHE A 14 -82.07 7.24 40.86
N ALA A 15 -82.18 6.38 41.88
CA ALA A 15 -81.08 5.53 42.34
C ALA A 15 -80.64 4.53 41.27
N LEU A 16 -81.59 3.88 40.58
CA LEU A 16 -81.30 2.99 39.45
C LEU A 16 -80.66 3.74 38.27
N PHE A 17 -81.10 4.96 37.99
CA PHE A 17 -80.51 5.81 36.95
C PHE A 17 -79.07 6.20 37.29
N ILE A 18 -78.79 6.63 38.52
CA ILE A 18 -77.41 6.91 38.97
C ILE A 18 -76.55 5.66 38.85
N TRP A 19 -77.04 4.51 39.33
CA TRP A 19 -76.32 3.25 39.24
C TRP A 19 -75.98 2.88 37.78
N PHE A 20 -76.95 3.00 36.87
CA PHE A 20 -76.72 2.77 35.44
C PHE A 20 -75.68 3.73 34.87
N THR A 21 -75.77 5.01 35.19
CA THR A 21 -74.86 6.05 34.67
C THR A 21 -73.42 5.83 35.16
N VAL A 22 -73.25 5.52 36.45
CA VAL A 22 -71.94 5.20 37.05
C VAL A 22 -71.37 3.92 36.47
N ARG A 23 -72.20 2.90 36.22
CA ARG A 23 -71.73 1.58 35.77
C ARG A 23 -71.46 1.50 34.27
N PHE A 24 -72.20 2.26 33.45
CA PHE A 24 -72.15 2.17 31.98
C PHE A 24 -71.58 3.41 31.29
N VAL A 25 -71.80 4.62 31.81
CA VAL A 25 -71.39 5.87 31.13
C VAL A 25 -70.03 6.37 31.63
N TRP A 26 -69.79 6.29 32.94
CA TRP A 26 -68.54 6.74 33.54
C TRP A 26 -67.28 5.97 33.07
N PRO A 27 -67.30 4.62 32.95
CA PRO A 27 -66.11 3.87 32.56
C PRO A 27 -65.62 4.15 31.13
N PRO A 28 -66.49 4.22 30.09
CA PRO A 28 -66.07 4.63 28.74
C PRO A 28 -65.49 6.05 28.70
N LEU A 29 -66.06 6.99 29.47
CA LEU A 29 -65.61 8.38 29.50
C LEU A 29 -64.20 8.50 30.09
N LEU A 30 -63.95 7.87 31.24
CA LEU A 30 -62.63 7.85 31.86
C LEU A 30 -61.60 7.16 30.97
N ARG A 31 -61.95 6.02 30.35
CA ARG A 31 -61.07 5.33 29.41
C ARG A 31 -60.70 6.20 28.21
N ALA A 32 -61.61 7.00 27.68
CA ALA A 32 -61.31 7.91 26.57
C ALA A 32 -60.31 9.01 26.99
N ILE A 33 -60.46 9.54 28.20
CA ILE A 33 -59.53 10.54 28.76
C ILE A 33 -58.15 9.91 29.02
N GLU A 34 -58.10 8.75 29.68
CA GLU A 34 -56.86 8.01 29.96
C GLU A 34 -56.15 7.61 28.66
N ALA A 35 -56.87 7.13 27.65
CA ALA A 35 -56.29 6.77 26.35
C ALA A 35 -55.62 7.98 25.68
N ARG A 36 -56.25 9.16 25.76
CA ARG A 36 -55.68 10.40 25.21
C ARG A 36 -54.46 10.85 26.00
N GLN A 37 -54.51 10.81 27.34
CA GLN A 37 -53.37 11.14 28.19
C GLN A 37 -52.19 10.20 27.92
N LYS A 38 -52.45 8.89 27.83
CA LYS A 38 -51.46 7.88 27.51
C LYS A 38 -50.84 8.11 26.13
N SER A 39 -51.65 8.34 25.09
CA SER A 39 -51.14 8.61 23.74
C SER A 39 -50.24 9.85 23.68
N ILE A 40 -50.55 10.89 24.44
CA ILE A 40 -49.72 12.11 24.51
C ILE A 40 -48.41 11.81 25.26
N ALA A 41 -48.49 11.10 26.39
CA ALA A 41 -47.31 10.72 27.16
C ALA A 41 -46.37 9.82 26.36
N ASP A 42 -46.90 8.78 25.72
CA ASP A 42 -46.15 7.85 24.87
C ASP A 42 -45.55 8.59 23.65
N GLY A 43 -46.31 9.50 23.04
CA GLY A 43 -45.82 10.32 21.92
C GLY A 43 -44.69 11.28 22.33
N LEU A 44 -44.78 11.90 23.50
CA LEU A 44 -43.74 12.79 24.02
C LEU A 44 -42.48 12.01 24.41
N ALA A 45 -42.65 10.84 25.04
CA ALA A 45 -41.55 9.94 25.39
C ALA A 45 -40.81 9.44 24.14
N ALA A 46 -41.56 8.99 23.12
CA ALA A 46 -40.98 8.56 21.85
C ALA A 46 -40.27 9.70 21.12
N ALA A 47 -40.78 10.93 21.19
CA ALA A 47 -40.13 12.09 20.60
C ALA A 47 -38.81 12.46 21.32
N ASP A 48 -38.77 12.39 22.65
CA ASP A 48 -37.54 12.64 23.41
C ASP A 48 -36.49 11.54 23.18
N GLU A 49 -36.91 10.27 23.19
CA GLU A 49 -36.05 9.14 22.86
C GLU A 49 -35.51 9.23 21.43
N GLY A 50 -36.36 9.57 20.47
CA GLY A 50 -35.97 9.79 19.07
C GLY A 50 -34.93 10.91 18.94
N ARG A 51 -35.09 12.02 19.66
CA ARG A 51 -34.11 13.11 19.68
C ARG A 51 -32.78 12.68 20.28
N ARG A 52 -32.79 11.98 21.42
CA ARG A 52 -31.58 11.47 22.09
C ARG A 52 -30.84 10.44 21.23
N SER A 53 -31.59 9.54 20.59
CA SER A 53 -31.02 8.56 19.67
C SER A 53 -30.40 9.26 18.47
N LEU A 54 -31.09 10.24 17.88
CA LEU A 54 -30.56 11.01 16.75
C LEU A 54 -29.28 11.75 17.11
N GLU A 55 -29.24 12.41 18.27
CA GLU A 55 -28.06 13.11 18.75
C GLU A 55 -26.89 12.14 18.97
N THR A 56 -27.17 11.00 19.60
CA THR A 56 -26.15 9.96 19.85
C THR A 56 -25.61 9.39 18.54
N SER A 57 -26.48 9.00 17.61
CA SER A 57 -26.08 8.50 16.29
C SER A 57 -25.31 9.55 15.48
N THR A 58 -25.70 10.83 15.58
CA THR A 58 -24.99 11.92 14.90
C THR A 58 -23.58 12.10 15.46
N ARG A 59 -23.43 12.06 16.79
CA ARG A 59 -22.11 12.11 17.45
C ARG A 59 -21.25 10.91 17.05
N GLN A 60 -21.80 9.71 17.12
CA GLN A 60 -21.09 8.48 16.70
C GLN A 60 -20.67 8.53 15.23
N ALA A 61 -21.54 9.00 14.33
CA ALA A 61 -21.20 9.17 12.92
C ALA A 61 -20.07 10.19 12.72
N SER A 62 -20.13 11.33 13.41
CA SER A 62 -19.07 12.35 13.37
C SER A 62 -17.73 11.80 13.88
N ASP A 63 -17.75 11.06 15.00
CA ASP A 63 -16.56 10.43 15.57
C ASP A 63 -16.00 9.34 14.66
N ALA A 64 -16.86 8.53 14.03
CA ALA A 64 -16.45 7.52 13.06
C ALA A 64 -15.79 8.15 11.83
N VAL A 65 -16.35 9.25 11.31
CA VAL A 65 -15.75 10.00 10.18
C VAL A 65 -14.41 10.61 10.59
N ARG A 66 -14.30 11.17 11.80
CA ARG A 66 -13.04 11.72 12.31
C ARG A 66 -11.97 10.63 12.42
N SER A 67 -12.30 9.51 13.06
CA SER A 67 -11.38 8.36 13.20
C SER A 67 -10.98 7.78 11.83
N ALA A 68 -11.91 7.69 10.88
CA ALA A 68 -11.60 7.24 9.53
C ALA A 68 -10.61 8.17 8.82
N ARG A 69 -10.74 9.50 8.98
CA ARG A 69 -9.80 10.48 8.44
C ARG A 69 -8.41 10.38 9.07
N GLU A 70 -8.35 10.21 10.39
CA GLU A 70 -7.09 10.01 11.12
C GLU A 70 -6.37 8.75 10.64
N ARG A 71 -7.08 7.62 10.55
CA ARG A 71 -6.53 6.37 10.02
C ARG A 71 -6.08 6.51 8.57
N ALA A 72 -6.85 7.19 7.73
CA ALA A 72 -6.47 7.43 6.34
C ALA A 72 -5.16 8.25 6.25
N ALA A 73 -5.04 9.31 7.06
CA ALA A 73 -3.82 10.11 7.12
C ALA A 73 -2.62 9.28 7.62
N GLU A 74 -2.82 8.42 8.62
CA GLU A 74 -1.79 7.52 9.13
C GLU A 74 -1.33 6.51 8.07
N ILE A 75 -2.26 5.91 7.33
CA ILE A 75 -1.96 4.97 6.24
C ILE A 75 -1.14 5.67 5.14
N VAL A 76 -1.52 6.88 4.74
CA VAL A 76 -0.78 7.66 3.74
C VAL A 76 0.63 7.98 4.23
N ALA A 77 0.77 8.47 5.46
CA ALA A 77 2.08 8.78 6.03
C ALA A 77 2.98 7.52 6.13
N GLN A 78 2.40 6.38 6.51
CA GLN A 78 3.13 5.11 6.56
C GLN A 78 3.54 4.63 5.16
N ALA A 79 2.66 4.78 4.16
CA ALA A 79 2.96 4.45 2.77
C ALA A 79 4.07 5.33 2.20
N GLU A 80 4.06 6.63 2.46
CA GLU A 80 5.12 7.56 2.05
C GLU A 80 6.46 7.19 2.69
N LYS A 81 6.47 6.93 4.01
CA LYS A 81 7.68 6.50 4.73
C LYS A 81 8.24 5.19 4.16
N ARG A 82 7.38 4.20 3.92
CA ARG A 82 7.79 2.91 3.36
C ARG A 82 8.31 3.06 1.93
N THR A 83 7.67 3.91 1.13
CA THR A 83 8.12 4.20 -0.24
C THR A 83 9.50 4.87 -0.22
N ALA A 84 9.73 5.84 0.65
CA ALA A 84 11.03 6.47 0.79
C ALA A 84 12.12 5.48 1.20
N GLN A 85 11.81 4.58 2.15
CA GLN A 85 12.72 3.50 2.54
C GLN A 85 13.03 2.55 1.39
N MET A 86 12.01 2.09 0.65
CA MET A 86 12.18 1.21 -0.50
C MET A 86 13.02 1.87 -1.61
N VAL A 87 12.82 3.17 -1.87
CA VAL A 87 13.61 3.90 -2.86
C VAL A 87 15.06 4.00 -2.42
N GLU A 88 15.32 4.24 -1.13
CA GLU A 88 16.69 4.32 -0.63
C GLU A 88 17.39 2.95 -0.66
N GLU A 89 16.71 1.89 -0.25
CA GLU A 89 17.19 0.51 -0.37
C GLU A 89 17.49 0.14 -1.83
N ALA A 90 16.58 0.48 -2.76
CA ALA A 90 16.77 0.23 -4.18
C ALA A 90 17.98 1.01 -4.75
N LYS A 91 18.21 2.26 -4.33
CA LYS A 91 19.39 3.04 -4.73
C LYS A 91 20.68 2.42 -4.21
N VAL A 92 20.70 1.96 -2.96
CA VAL A 92 21.87 1.29 -2.38
C VAL A 92 22.15 -0.01 -3.13
N ALA A 93 21.14 -0.84 -3.37
CA ALA A 93 21.28 -2.08 -4.13
C ALA A 93 21.76 -1.82 -5.57
N ALA A 94 21.19 -0.84 -6.27
CA ALA A 94 21.62 -0.46 -7.62
C ALA A 94 23.07 0.04 -7.66
N LYS A 95 23.50 0.78 -6.64
CA LYS A 95 24.89 1.23 -6.53
C LYS A 95 25.85 0.06 -6.28
N ASP A 96 25.49 -0.89 -5.43
CA ASP A 96 26.30 -2.07 -5.14
C ASP A 96 26.42 -2.97 -6.39
N GLU A 97 25.31 -3.21 -7.07
CA GLU A 97 25.31 -3.98 -8.32
C GLU A 97 26.12 -3.28 -9.41
N GLY A 98 25.99 -1.95 -9.55
CA GLY A 98 26.81 -1.19 -10.48
C GLY A 98 28.31 -1.20 -10.15
N LEU A 99 28.69 -1.33 -8.88
CA LEU A 99 30.09 -1.52 -8.49
C LEU A 99 30.58 -2.93 -8.82
N ARG A 100 29.75 -3.95 -8.62
CA ARG A 100 30.04 -5.33 -9.02
C ARG A 100 30.22 -5.47 -10.52
N GLU A 101 29.31 -4.92 -11.31
CA GLU A 101 29.39 -4.96 -12.77
C GLU A 101 30.65 -4.25 -13.27
N LYS A 102 30.99 -3.08 -12.72
CA LYS A 102 32.24 -2.38 -13.05
C LYS A 102 33.49 -3.18 -12.68
N ALA A 103 33.47 -3.87 -11.54
CA ALA A 103 34.59 -4.71 -11.12
C ALA A 103 34.76 -5.92 -12.06
N ALA A 104 33.65 -6.56 -12.45
CA ALA A 104 33.65 -7.65 -13.42
C ALA A 104 34.17 -7.19 -14.78
N ALA A 105 33.67 -6.06 -15.29
CA ALA A 105 34.13 -5.49 -16.56
C ALA A 105 35.62 -5.13 -16.54
N LYS A 106 36.14 -4.61 -15.43
CA LYS A 106 37.59 -4.36 -15.29
C LYS A 106 38.41 -5.64 -15.32
N ALA A 107 37.96 -6.69 -14.62
CA ALA A 107 38.64 -7.98 -14.63
C ALA A 107 38.63 -8.61 -16.03
N GLU A 108 37.53 -8.50 -16.76
CA GLU A 108 37.43 -8.96 -18.15
C GLU A 108 38.35 -8.18 -19.09
N ILE A 109 38.42 -6.85 -18.95
CA ILE A 109 39.36 -6.01 -19.70
C ILE A 109 40.82 -6.41 -19.39
N GLU A 110 41.18 -6.63 -18.14
CA GLU A 110 42.53 -7.07 -17.77
C GLU A 110 42.88 -8.42 -18.41
N GLN A 111 41.91 -9.35 -18.44
CA GLN A 111 42.07 -10.64 -19.10
C GLN A 111 42.25 -10.50 -20.63
N GLU A 112 41.44 -9.66 -21.27
CA GLU A 112 41.56 -9.35 -22.71
C GLU A 112 42.89 -8.67 -23.05
N VAL A 113 43.35 -7.73 -22.23
CA VAL A 113 44.66 -7.09 -22.40
C VAL A 113 45.78 -8.13 -22.27
N SER A 114 45.68 -9.07 -21.33
CA SER A 114 46.65 -10.17 -21.20
C SER A 114 46.65 -11.05 -22.44
N ARG A 115 45.47 -11.45 -22.96
CA ARG A 115 45.33 -12.21 -24.21
C ARG A 115 45.94 -11.46 -25.40
N ALA A 116 45.64 -10.18 -25.55
CA ALA A 116 46.18 -9.35 -26.63
C ALA A 116 47.70 -9.21 -26.55
N ARG A 117 48.27 -9.10 -25.34
CA ARG A 117 49.73 -9.08 -25.12
C ARG A 117 50.40 -10.40 -25.50
N GLU A 118 49.77 -11.53 -25.20
CA GLU A 118 50.23 -12.87 -25.60
C GLU A 118 50.29 -12.97 -27.13
N GLN A 119 49.21 -12.58 -27.81
CA GLN A 119 49.14 -12.56 -29.29
C GLN A 119 50.18 -11.61 -29.90
N LEU A 120 50.37 -10.42 -29.32
CA LEU A 120 51.41 -9.48 -29.75
C LEU A 120 52.82 -10.06 -29.60
N ARG A 121 53.10 -10.79 -28.51
CA ARG A 121 54.40 -11.45 -28.32
C ARG A 121 54.68 -12.48 -29.42
N GLU A 122 53.68 -13.27 -29.79
CA GLU A 122 53.81 -14.25 -30.88
C GLU A 122 54.06 -13.58 -32.24
N GLN A 123 53.33 -12.49 -32.53
CA GLN A 123 53.55 -11.70 -33.74
C GLN A 123 54.93 -11.03 -33.76
N VAL A 124 55.39 -10.49 -32.63
CA VAL A 124 56.73 -9.86 -32.52
C VAL A 124 57.84 -10.91 -32.67
N ALA A 125 57.69 -12.11 -32.11
CA ALA A 125 58.65 -13.19 -32.32
C ALA A 125 58.77 -13.56 -33.81
N THR A 126 57.62 -13.67 -34.50
CA THR A 126 57.58 -13.91 -35.94
C THR A 126 58.26 -12.79 -36.73
N LEU A 127 57.99 -11.53 -36.38
CA LEU A 127 58.58 -10.37 -37.02
C LEU A 127 60.09 -10.25 -36.74
N ALA A 128 60.53 -10.63 -35.54
CA ALA A 128 61.94 -10.64 -35.15
C ALA A 128 62.74 -11.68 -35.94
N VAL A 129 62.19 -12.89 -36.13
CA VAL A 129 62.81 -13.92 -37.00
C VAL A 129 62.90 -13.43 -38.44
N ALA A 130 61.81 -12.88 -38.99
CA ALA A 130 61.81 -12.32 -40.35
C ALA A 130 62.81 -11.14 -40.50
N GLY A 131 62.95 -10.31 -39.46
CA GLY A 131 63.92 -9.23 -39.40
C GLY A 131 65.37 -9.75 -39.36
N ALA A 132 65.63 -10.75 -38.52
CA ALA A 132 66.92 -11.42 -38.43
C ALA A 132 67.32 -12.08 -39.76
N GLU A 133 66.40 -12.79 -40.43
CA GLU A 133 66.62 -13.34 -41.77
C GLU A 133 66.99 -12.26 -42.79
N LYS A 134 66.32 -11.11 -42.74
CA LYS A 134 66.56 -10.00 -43.68
C LYS A 134 67.90 -9.31 -43.43
N ILE A 135 68.33 -9.18 -42.17
CA ILE A 135 69.67 -8.68 -41.81
C ILE A 135 70.73 -9.68 -42.25
N LEU A 136 70.55 -10.97 -41.97
CA LEU A 136 71.47 -12.02 -42.38
C LEU A 136 71.64 -12.04 -43.91
N ARG A 137 70.55 -11.94 -44.68
CA ARG A 137 70.61 -11.81 -46.15
C ARG A 137 71.35 -10.56 -46.63
N ARG A 138 71.39 -9.49 -45.83
CA ARG A 138 72.11 -8.24 -46.16
C ARG A 138 73.60 -8.32 -45.80
N GLU A 139 73.94 -9.01 -44.71
CA GLU A 139 75.32 -9.26 -44.28
C GLU A 139 76.00 -10.41 -45.04
N VAL A 140 75.21 -11.35 -45.59
CA VAL A 140 75.64 -12.34 -46.58
C VAL A 140 75.93 -11.60 -47.89
N ASP A 141 77.09 -10.94 -47.94
CA ASP A 141 77.63 -10.32 -49.14
C ASP A 141 78.08 -11.42 -50.10
N ALA A 142 77.49 -11.44 -51.29
CA ALA A 142 77.88 -12.34 -52.38
C ALA A 142 79.39 -12.21 -52.72
N ARG A 143 80.02 -11.07 -52.42
CA ARG A 143 81.47 -10.88 -52.58
C ARG A 143 82.31 -11.59 -51.51
N ALA A 144 81.90 -11.52 -50.24
CA ALA A 144 82.64 -12.19 -49.14
C ALA A 144 82.56 -13.72 -49.22
N HIS A 145 81.43 -14.25 -49.70
CA HIS A 145 81.28 -15.70 -49.93
C HIS A 145 81.96 -16.19 -51.20
N ALA A 146 82.12 -15.35 -52.24
CA ALA A 146 82.88 -15.70 -53.43
C ALA A 146 84.37 -15.88 -53.12
N GLU A 147 84.97 -15.01 -52.31
CA GLU A 147 86.38 -15.14 -51.88
C GLU A 147 86.60 -16.36 -50.97
N LEU A 148 85.68 -16.68 -50.06
CA LEU A 148 85.76 -17.88 -49.23
C LEU A 148 85.58 -19.17 -50.05
N LEU A 149 84.68 -19.18 -51.03
CA LEU A 149 84.49 -20.32 -51.94
C LEU A 149 85.68 -20.50 -52.89
N GLU A 150 86.32 -19.42 -53.36
CA GLU A 150 87.58 -19.50 -54.14
C GLU A 150 88.76 -20.02 -53.29
N GLY A 151 88.83 -19.64 -52.00
CA GLY A 151 89.84 -20.15 -51.07
C GLY A 151 89.74 -21.66 -50.84
N ILE A 152 88.52 -22.19 -50.69
CA ILE A 152 88.29 -23.64 -50.52
C ILE A 152 88.55 -24.41 -51.82
N LYS A 153 88.22 -23.83 -52.99
CA LYS A 153 88.47 -24.45 -54.30
C LYS A 153 89.96 -24.60 -54.65
N ARG A 154 90.85 -23.87 -53.97
CA ARG A 154 92.32 -23.98 -54.11
C ARG A 154 92.95 -25.03 -53.18
N GLN A 155 92.19 -25.64 -52.27
CA GLN A 155 92.65 -26.70 -51.36
C GLN A 155 92.18 -28.12 -51.75
N LEU A 156 91.53 -28.25 -52.91
CA LEU A 156 91.33 -29.51 -53.65
C LEU A 156 92.21 -29.48 -54.91
#